data_AF-A0A0N1LQ73-F1
#
_entry.id   AF-A0A0N1LQ73-F1
#
_cell.length_a   1.000
_cell.length_b   1.000
_cell.length_c   1.000
_cell.angle_alpha   90.00
_cell.angle_beta   90.00
_cell.angle_gamma   90.00
#
_symmetry.space_group_name_H-M   'P 1'
#
loop_
_entity.id
_entity.type
_entity.pdbx_description
1 polymer ?
#
loop_
_entity_poly.entity_id
_entity_poly.type
_entity_poly.pdbx_seq_one_letter_code
_entity_poly.pdbx_strand_id
1 'polypeptide(L)'
;MQTFQIKFTFFYNKAFETLFHKHDAMKEQYDRQRKSNLQIDSFSRIFSIFCLKTYVLEKIEFNKIELIQHVKDAIRYENIDISFNDLIFDLEEAVCLLQREGLSYFFVHRSFQEYFTALFLAHCPEDVRDTFIDEVCTRHWDNVLSMLYDMASSQLEPSWVARNSDNYIEKYGLTSAKIHPLFGRFRSIILNKNSNGFRVFHLSAGPAWNFISAMRRFYPEIMQDFGTLDFDELEKFAISAGKRVGDDSFIREIDIGINSLEGNTFEILISDIPMDILEKTKITKFTENEFKSIKAIRSGIGKDQEMKSNFLNSLFKES
;
A
#
# COMPACT_ATOMS: atom_id res chain seq x y z
N MET A 1 13.56 13.22 7.50
CA MET A 1 12.35 13.82 8.10
C MET A 1 11.18 12.90 7.78
N GLN A 2 10.66 12.19 8.78
CA GLN A 2 9.68 11.09 8.65
C GLN A 2 8.46 11.37 9.56
N THR A 3 8.07 12.63 9.69
CA THR A 3 7.35 13.12 10.88
C THR A 3 5.83 13.10 10.78
N PHE A 4 5.23 12.73 9.63
CA PHE A 4 3.77 12.82 9.46
C PHE A 4 3.03 11.50 9.72
N GLN A 5 3.57 10.35 9.29
CA GLN A 5 2.89 9.04 9.41
C GLN A 5 2.98 8.43 10.82
N ILE A 6 4.13 8.58 11.49
CA ILE A 6 4.36 8.14 12.90
C ILE A 6 3.28 8.69 13.85
N LYS A 7 2.71 9.86 13.53
CA LYS A 7 1.67 10.50 14.35
C LYS A 7 0.34 9.74 14.32
N PHE A 8 -0.01 9.10 13.20
CA PHE A 8 -1.33 8.49 13.02
C PHE A 8 -1.47 7.19 13.81
N THR A 9 -0.52 6.27 13.66
CA THR A 9 -0.51 5.01 14.43
C THR A 9 -0.40 5.28 15.92
N PHE A 10 0.51 6.18 16.32
CA PHE A 10 0.68 6.57 17.72
C PHE A 10 -0.60 7.18 18.30
N PHE A 11 -1.29 8.04 17.54
CA PHE A 11 -2.56 8.63 17.97
C PHE A 11 -3.63 7.56 18.23
N TYR A 12 -3.85 6.63 17.29
CA TYR A 12 -4.89 5.61 17.45
C TYR A 12 -4.53 4.58 18.52
N ASN A 13 -3.25 4.24 18.67
CA ASN A 13 -2.77 3.44 19.80
C ASN A 13 -3.10 4.12 21.14
N LYS A 14 -2.72 5.40 21.31
CA LYS A 14 -2.99 6.16 22.54
C LYS A 14 -4.48 6.37 22.79
N ALA A 15 -5.26 6.62 21.75
CA ALA A 15 -6.71 6.71 21.84
C ALA A 15 -7.31 5.39 22.33
N PHE A 16 -6.89 4.26 21.75
CA PHE A 16 -7.32 2.94 22.18
C PHE A 16 -6.91 2.64 23.63
N GLU A 17 -5.65 2.82 24.02
CA GLU A 17 -5.19 2.63 25.40
C GLU A 17 -6.02 3.48 26.38
N THR A 18 -6.29 4.73 26.01
CA THR A 18 -7.10 5.64 26.83
C THR A 18 -8.53 5.14 26.95
N LEU A 19 -9.17 4.73 25.84
CA LEU A 19 -10.53 4.19 25.85
C LEU A 19 -10.62 2.87 26.64
N PHE A 20 -9.59 2.04 26.56
CA PHE A 20 -9.55 0.75 27.23
C PHE A 20 -9.35 0.89 28.74
N HIS A 21 -8.47 1.81 29.18
CA HIS A 21 -8.10 2.00 30.58
C HIS A 21 -8.92 3.06 31.32
N LYS A 22 -9.45 4.09 30.64
CA LYS A 22 -10.32 5.05 31.31
C LYS A 22 -11.67 4.40 31.60
N HIS A 23 -11.85 4.06 32.87
CA HIS A 23 -13.15 4.13 33.50
C HIS A 23 -13.61 5.59 33.41
N ASP A 24 -14.91 5.80 33.16
CA ASP A 24 -15.57 7.09 32.98
C ASP A 24 -15.44 7.95 34.26
N ALA A 25 -14.22 8.46 34.53
CA ALA A 25 -13.82 9.12 35.77
C ALA A 25 -14.55 10.45 36.01
N MET A 26 -15.39 10.87 35.07
CA MET A 26 -16.23 12.06 35.16
C MET A 26 -17.67 11.76 35.59
N LYS A 27 -18.05 10.49 35.80
CA LYS A 27 -19.39 10.12 36.25
C LYS A 27 -19.31 9.03 37.32
N GLU A 28 -19.28 9.45 38.58
CA GLU A 28 -19.34 8.58 39.78
C GLU A 28 -20.54 7.60 39.83
N GLN A 29 -21.46 7.66 38.85
CA GLN A 29 -22.65 6.81 38.74
C GLN A 29 -22.69 5.85 37.53
N TYR A 30 -21.68 5.86 36.63
CA TYR A 30 -21.64 4.97 35.47
C TYR A 30 -20.28 4.27 35.35
N ASP A 31 -20.01 3.32 36.27
CA ASP A 31 -18.87 2.41 36.09
C ASP A 31 -19.24 1.37 35.03
N ARG A 32 -18.82 1.61 33.78
CA ARG A 32 -18.95 0.64 32.68
C ARG A 32 -17.86 -0.42 32.84
N GLN A 33 -18.04 -1.32 33.79
CA GLN A 33 -17.10 -2.42 33.97
C GLN A 33 -17.10 -3.34 32.75
N ARG A 34 -15.90 -3.64 32.24
CA ARG A 34 -15.69 -4.60 31.16
C ARG A 34 -16.19 -5.98 31.59
N LYS A 35 -17.07 -6.59 30.81
CA LYS A 35 -17.66 -7.91 31.08
C LYS A 35 -16.81 -9.06 30.56
N SER A 36 -16.02 -8.86 29.50
CA SER A 36 -15.17 -9.92 28.95
C SER A 36 -14.00 -10.30 29.86
N ASN A 37 -13.65 -9.43 30.82
CA ASN A 37 -12.48 -9.55 31.70
C ASN A 37 -11.16 -9.78 30.93
N LEU A 38 -11.10 -9.39 29.66
CA LEU A 38 -9.90 -9.51 28.85
C LEU A 38 -8.86 -8.47 29.26
N GLN A 39 -7.59 -8.87 29.19
CA GLN A 39 -6.48 -7.93 29.16
C GLN A 39 -6.43 -7.20 27.82
N ILE A 40 -5.83 -6.01 27.81
CA ILE A 40 -5.76 -5.14 26.64
C ILE A 40 -5.18 -5.85 25.41
N ASP A 41 -4.15 -6.69 25.61
CA ASP A 41 -3.51 -7.42 24.52
C ASP A 41 -4.45 -8.43 23.87
N SER A 42 -5.16 -9.23 24.68
CA SER A 42 -6.12 -10.22 24.17
C SER A 42 -7.33 -9.56 23.51
N PHE A 43 -7.82 -8.47 24.09
CA PHE A 43 -8.89 -7.66 23.48
C PHE A 43 -8.45 -7.10 22.12
N SER A 44 -7.25 -6.52 22.07
CA SER A 44 -6.65 -5.93 20.88
C SER A 44 -6.50 -6.97 19.76
N ARG A 45 -6.00 -8.18 20.07
CA ARG A 45 -5.87 -9.26 19.07
C ARG A 45 -7.23 -9.68 18.51
N ILE A 46 -8.22 -9.97 19.36
CA ILE A 46 -9.56 -10.35 18.88
C ILE A 46 -10.17 -9.23 18.04
N PHE A 47 -10.08 -7.98 18.50
CA PHE A 47 -10.64 -6.85 17.76
C PHE A 47 -9.91 -6.58 16.43
N SER A 48 -8.61 -6.85 16.37
CA SER A 48 -7.82 -6.77 15.13
C SER A 48 -8.34 -7.71 14.03
N ILE A 49 -8.77 -8.92 14.40
CA ILE A 49 -9.33 -9.90 13.46
C ILE A 49 -10.74 -9.49 13.01
N PHE A 50 -11.55 -9.00 13.94
CA PHE A 50 -12.85 -8.43 13.60
C PHE A 50 -12.70 -7.28 12.59
N CYS A 51 -11.76 -6.37 12.85
CA CYS A 51 -11.46 -5.25 11.96
C CYS A 51 -10.93 -5.71 10.60
N LEU A 52 -9.97 -6.63 10.56
CA LEU A 52 -9.45 -7.22 9.31
C LEU A 52 -10.58 -7.80 8.47
N LYS A 53 -11.40 -8.67 9.06
CA LYS A 53 -12.48 -9.35 8.35
C LYS A 53 -13.49 -8.36 7.78
N THR A 54 -13.93 -7.41 8.60
CA THR A 54 -14.92 -6.41 8.18
C THR A 54 -14.35 -5.41 7.18
N TYR A 55 -13.06 -5.10 7.26
CA TYR A 55 -12.35 -4.27 6.28
C TYR A 55 -12.26 -4.95 4.91
N VAL A 56 -11.89 -6.24 4.87
CA VAL A 56 -11.84 -7.01 3.62
C VAL A 56 -13.21 -7.07 2.96
N LEU A 57 -14.27 -7.25 3.75
CA LEU A 57 -15.66 -7.27 3.29
C LEU A 57 -16.25 -5.87 3.01
N GLU A 58 -15.45 -4.80 3.16
CA GLU A 58 -15.86 -3.40 2.99
C GLU A 58 -17.10 -3.02 3.82
N LYS A 59 -17.25 -3.65 5.00
CA LYS A 59 -18.37 -3.41 5.91
C LYS A 59 -18.08 -2.23 6.82
N ILE A 60 -18.92 -1.20 6.70
CA ILE A 60 -18.95 -0.01 7.57
C ILE A 60 -20.19 0.04 8.48
N GLU A 61 -21.17 -0.82 8.20
CA GLU A 61 -22.43 -0.96 8.93
C GLU A 61 -22.75 -2.45 9.09
N PHE A 62 -23.32 -2.81 10.25
CA PHE A 62 -23.72 -4.18 10.57
C PHE A 62 -25.11 -4.20 11.18
N ASN A 63 -25.91 -5.20 10.85
CA ASN A 63 -27.03 -5.57 11.73
C ASN A 63 -26.53 -6.46 12.89
N LYS A 64 -27.40 -6.73 13.88
CA LYS A 64 -27.02 -7.52 15.06
C LYS A 64 -26.54 -8.94 14.72
N ILE A 65 -27.12 -9.58 13.72
CA ILE A 65 -26.78 -10.95 13.32
C ILE A 65 -25.37 -10.96 12.72
N GLU A 66 -25.08 -10.04 11.79
CA GLU A 66 -23.76 -9.88 11.18
C GLU A 66 -22.68 -9.57 12.22
N LEU A 67 -22.97 -8.63 13.16
CA LEU A 67 -22.06 -8.29 14.24
C LEU A 67 -21.71 -9.53 15.08
N ILE A 68 -22.72 -10.28 15.51
CA ILE A 68 -22.52 -11.51 16.30
C ILE A 68 -21.68 -12.53 15.52
N GLN A 69 -21.94 -12.70 14.22
CA GLN A 69 -21.20 -13.64 13.40
C GLN A 69 -19.72 -13.25 13.31
N HIS A 70 -19.42 -11.99 12.98
CA HIS A 70 -18.05 -11.50 12.87
C HIS A 70 -17.29 -11.56 14.19
N VAL A 71 -17.94 -11.22 15.31
CA VAL A 71 -17.34 -11.34 16.65
C VAL A 71 -17.05 -12.80 17.01
N LYS A 72 -17.98 -13.72 16.75
CA LYS A 72 -17.76 -15.15 17.00
C LYS A 72 -16.61 -15.71 16.17
N ASP A 73 -16.48 -15.28 14.92
CA ASP A 73 -15.40 -15.71 14.05
C ASP A 73 -14.04 -15.22 14.58
N ALA A 74 -13.96 -13.99 15.09
CA ALA A 74 -12.75 -13.45 15.71
C ALA A 74 -12.37 -14.19 17.01
N ILE A 75 -13.36 -14.46 17.88
CA ILE A 75 -13.16 -15.25 19.10
C ILE A 75 -12.63 -16.65 18.78
N ARG A 76 -13.24 -17.31 17.78
CA ARG A 76 -12.83 -18.65 17.35
C ARG A 76 -11.41 -18.66 16.79
N TYR A 77 -11.02 -17.62 16.05
CA TYR A 77 -9.67 -17.51 15.51
C TYR A 77 -8.62 -17.40 16.62
N GLU A 78 -8.85 -16.53 17.62
CA GLU A 78 -7.94 -16.38 18.76
C GLU A 78 -7.96 -17.58 19.72
N ASN A 79 -8.94 -18.47 19.60
CA ASN A 79 -9.12 -19.65 20.44
C ASN A 79 -9.18 -19.30 21.94
N ILE A 80 -9.94 -18.26 22.27
CA ILE A 80 -10.16 -17.80 23.65
C ILE A 80 -11.59 -18.14 24.08
N ASP A 81 -11.74 -18.64 25.30
CA ASP A 81 -13.06 -18.91 25.91
C ASP A 81 -13.65 -17.62 26.51
N ILE A 82 -14.48 -16.93 25.72
CA ILE A 82 -15.26 -15.78 26.16
C ILE A 82 -16.66 -15.78 25.53
N SER A 83 -17.61 -15.17 26.23
CA SER A 83 -18.94 -14.87 25.70
C SER A 83 -18.86 -13.77 24.64
N PHE A 84 -19.40 -14.04 23.46
CA PHE A 84 -19.54 -13.01 22.42
C PHE A 84 -20.43 -11.84 22.86
N ASN A 85 -21.39 -12.07 23.77
CA ASN A 85 -22.23 -11.00 24.32
C ASN A 85 -21.41 -10.05 25.19
N ASP A 86 -20.45 -10.58 25.95
CA ASP A 86 -19.61 -9.78 26.84
C ASP A 86 -18.60 -8.96 26.03
N LEU A 87 -18.01 -9.55 24.97
CA LEU A 87 -17.15 -8.80 24.06
C LEU A 87 -17.91 -7.70 23.31
N ILE A 88 -19.12 -7.99 22.81
CA ILE A 88 -19.96 -6.98 22.15
C ILE A 88 -20.31 -5.85 23.14
N PHE A 89 -20.66 -6.19 24.38
CA PHE A 89 -20.90 -5.18 25.41
C PHE A 89 -19.66 -4.32 25.64
N ASP A 90 -18.47 -4.91 25.70
CA ASP A 90 -17.24 -4.13 25.89
C ASP A 90 -16.92 -3.24 24.68
N LEU A 91 -17.17 -3.71 23.46
CA LEU A 91 -16.99 -2.93 22.24
C LEU A 91 -17.94 -1.73 22.15
N GLU A 92 -19.19 -1.88 22.60
CA GLU A 92 -20.23 -0.84 22.53
C GLU A 92 -20.16 0.12 23.74
N GLU A 93 -20.11 -0.43 24.95
CA GLU A 93 -20.34 0.33 26.18
C GLU A 93 -19.03 0.65 26.91
N ALA A 94 -18.16 -0.35 27.13
CA ALA A 94 -17.00 -0.16 28.01
C ALA A 94 -15.85 0.59 27.30
N VAL A 95 -15.49 0.19 26.08
CA VAL A 95 -14.37 0.75 25.30
C VAL A 95 -14.88 1.73 24.22
N CYS A 96 -16.18 1.72 23.90
CA CYS A 96 -16.80 2.64 22.94
C CYS A 96 -16.13 2.63 21.54
N LEU A 97 -15.83 1.46 21.00
CA LEU A 97 -15.27 1.32 19.65
C LEU A 97 -16.36 1.14 18.59
N LEU A 98 -17.52 0.63 19.01
CA LEU A 98 -18.72 0.53 18.21
C LEU A 98 -19.83 1.38 18.83
N GLN A 99 -20.74 1.86 17.99
CA GLN A 99 -21.95 2.55 18.39
C GLN A 99 -23.16 1.89 17.75
N ARG A 100 -24.28 1.89 18.48
CA ARG A 100 -25.56 1.38 18.00
C ARG A 100 -26.50 2.54 17.68
N GLU A 101 -27.02 2.56 16.45
CA GLU A 101 -28.05 3.49 16.01
C GLU A 101 -29.25 2.69 15.48
N GLY A 102 -30.35 2.67 16.25
CA GLY A 102 -31.52 1.85 15.94
C GLY A 102 -31.21 0.34 15.91
N LEU A 103 -31.30 -0.25 14.72
CA LEU A 103 -31.03 -1.67 14.47
C LEU A 103 -29.62 -1.95 13.92
N SER A 104 -28.85 -0.89 13.66
CA SER A 104 -27.54 -0.94 13.01
C SER A 104 -26.42 -0.60 13.98
N TYR A 105 -25.23 -1.11 13.68
CA TYR A 105 -24.00 -0.90 14.43
C TYR A 105 -22.93 -0.33 13.50
N PHE A 106 -22.14 0.60 14.01
CA PHE A 106 -21.11 1.33 13.28
C PHE A 106 -19.84 1.43 14.11
N PHE A 107 -18.68 1.54 13.46
CA PHE A 107 -17.48 2.01 14.15
C PHE A 107 -17.69 3.46 14.56
N VAL A 108 -17.27 3.83 15.78
CA VAL A 108 -17.26 5.24 16.22
C VAL A 108 -16.37 6.09 15.30
N HIS A 109 -15.30 5.49 14.77
CA HIS A 109 -14.50 6.09 13.71
C HIS A 109 -13.93 5.00 12.78
N ARG A 110 -14.06 5.18 11.45
CA ARG A 110 -13.54 4.22 10.46
C ARG A 110 -12.06 3.91 10.64
N SER A 111 -11.26 4.89 11.05
CA SER A 111 -9.82 4.67 11.27
C SER A 111 -9.47 3.72 12.42
N PHE A 112 -10.39 3.42 13.35
CA PHE A 112 -10.15 2.31 14.28
C PHE A 112 -10.14 0.97 13.53
N GLN A 113 -11.08 0.76 12.60
CA GLN A 113 -11.08 -0.41 11.72
C GLN A 113 -9.76 -0.48 10.92
N GLU A 114 -9.30 0.65 10.37
CA GLU A 114 -8.04 0.72 9.61
C GLU A 114 -6.82 0.42 10.49
N TYR A 115 -6.72 1.04 11.66
CA TYR A 115 -5.63 0.84 12.62
C TYR A 115 -5.53 -0.62 13.09
N PHE A 116 -6.66 -1.20 13.50
CA PHE A 116 -6.68 -2.58 13.99
C PHE A 116 -6.46 -3.61 12.87
N THR A 117 -6.83 -3.28 11.63
CA THR A 117 -6.43 -4.07 10.45
C THR A 117 -4.91 -4.03 10.24
N ALA A 118 -4.30 -2.84 10.28
CA ALA A 118 -2.85 -2.69 10.20
C ALA A 118 -2.13 -3.42 11.34
N LEU A 119 -2.69 -3.36 12.55
CA LEU A 119 -2.14 -4.02 13.73
C LEU A 119 -2.12 -5.55 13.58
N PHE A 120 -3.20 -6.15 13.05
CA PHE A 120 -3.20 -7.57 12.73
C PHE A 120 -2.09 -7.92 11.74
N LEU A 121 -1.99 -7.16 10.64
CA LEU A 121 -1.04 -7.40 9.57
C LEU A 121 0.42 -7.26 10.02
N ALA A 122 0.69 -6.37 10.96
CA ALA A 122 2.01 -6.20 11.55
C ALA A 122 2.49 -7.42 12.35
N HIS A 123 1.58 -8.29 12.78
CA HIS A 123 1.89 -9.47 13.61
C HIS A 123 1.58 -10.81 12.92
N CYS A 124 0.99 -10.79 11.72
CA CYS A 124 0.68 -12.01 11.00
C CYS A 124 1.90 -12.58 10.23
N PRO A 125 1.83 -13.86 9.80
CA PRO A 125 2.85 -14.45 8.93
C PRO A 125 3.13 -13.63 7.67
N GLU A 126 4.38 -13.68 7.20
CA GLU A 126 4.84 -12.88 6.04
C GLU A 126 4.04 -13.15 4.76
N ASP A 127 3.74 -14.41 4.47
CA ASP A 127 2.96 -14.81 3.30
C ASP A 127 1.53 -14.24 3.30
N VAL A 128 0.88 -14.24 4.47
CA VAL A 128 -0.44 -13.65 4.66
C VAL A 128 -0.38 -12.13 4.48
N ARG A 129 0.61 -11.48 5.09
CA ARG A 129 0.81 -10.02 4.98
C ARG A 129 1.06 -9.60 3.54
N ASP A 130 1.96 -10.30 2.84
CA ASP A 130 2.36 -9.99 1.48
C ASP A 130 1.18 -10.15 0.50
N THR A 131 0.42 -11.24 0.64
CA THR A 131 -0.81 -11.48 -0.13
C THR A 131 -1.80 -10.35 0.05
N PHE A 132 -2.02 -9.93 1.31
CA PHE A 132 -2.94 -8.85 1.61
C PHE A 132 -2.49 -7.52 1.00
N ILE A 133 -1.19 -7.17 1.11
CA ILE A 133 -0.64 -5.95 0.50
C ILE A 133 -0.94 -5.96 -1.00
N ASP A 134 -0.68 -7.07 -1.68
CA ASP A 134 -0.89 -7.18 -3.13
C ASP A 134 -2.37 -7.07 -3.52
N GLU A 135 -3.30 -7.53 -2.68
CA GLU A 135 -4.75 -7.41 -2.92
C GLU A 135 -5.29 -5.99 -2.68
N VAL A 136 -4.81 -5.28 -1.65
CA VAL A 136 -5.40 -3.99 -1.24
C VAL A 136 -4.59 -2.76 -1.69
N CYS A 137 -3.40 -2.96 -2.25
CA CYS A 137 -2.52 -1.89 -2.72
C CYS A 137 -3.15 -0.97 -3.79
N THR A 138 -4.31 -1.27 -4.37
CA THR A 138 -4.96 -0.30 -5.28
C THR A 138 -5.97 0.60 -4.57
N ARG A 139 -6.34 0.28 -3.31
CA ARG A 139 -7.18 1.14 -2.47
C ARG A 139 -6.36 2.36 -2.04
N HIS A 140 -6.84 3.55 -2.37
CA HIS A 140 -6.13 4.82 -2.14
C HIS A 140 -6.89 5.78 -1.22
N TRP A 141 -7.98 5.32 -0.61
CA TRP A 141 -8.88 6.11 0.24
C TRP A 141 -8.86 5.65 1.72
N ASP A 142 -7.84 4.90 2.11
CA ASP A 142 -7.62 4.46 3.49
C ASP A 142 -6.14 4.56 3.89
N ASN A 143 -5.88 4.32 5.17
CA ASN A 143 -4.53 4.43 5.75
C ASN A 143 -3.95 3.09 6.20
N VAL A 144 -4.54 1.94 5.82
CA VAL A 144 -4.14 0.62 6.36
C VAL A 144 -2.68 0.33 6.05
N LEU A 145 -2.28 0.47 4.78
CA LEU A 145 -0.91 0.19 4.37
C LEU A 145 0.11 1.20 4.94
N SER A 146 -0.30 2.47 5.10
CA SER A 146 0.55 3.50 5.72
C SER A 146 0.81 3.18 7.20
N MET A 147 -0.25 2.84 7.96
CA MET A 147 -0.15 2.42 9.35
C MET A 147 0.62 1.10 9.50
N LEU A 148 0.40 0.15 8.58
CA LEU A 148 1.13 -1.13 8.57
C LEU A 148 2.64 -0.89 8.41
N TYR A 149 3.05 -0.04 7.46
CA TYR A 149 4.46 0.27 7.27
C TYR A 149 5.05 1.01 8.48
N ASP A 150 4.28 1.90 9.11
CA ASP A 150 4.71 2.56 10.35
C ASP A 150 4.96 1.55 11.49
N MET A 151 4.10 0.54 11.64
CA MET A 151 4.26 -0.52 12.65
C MET A 151 5.35 -1.55 12.32
N ALA A 152 5.52 -1.89 11.04
CA ALA A 152 6.26 -3.09 10.62
C ALA A 152 7.33 -2.84 9.54
N SER A 153 7.75 -1.59 9.32
CA SER A 153 8.79 -1.22 8.33
C SER A 153 10.04 -2.10 8.43
N SER A 154 10.54 -2.33 9.65
CA SER A 154 11.74 -3.16 9.88
C SER A 154 11.64 -4.60 9.37
N GLN A 155 10.42 -5.13 9.22
CA GLN A 155 10.14 -6.47 8.71
C GLN A 155 9.80 -6.41 7.22
N LEU A 156 9.01 -5.43 6.80
CA LEU A 156 8.55 -5.24 5.42
C LEU A 156 9.65 -4.83 4.46
N GLU A 157 10.59 -4.01 4.92
CA GLU A 157 11.71 -3.53 4.12
C GLU A 157 12.57 -4.66 3.54
N PRO A 158 13.12 -5.57 4.38
CA PRO A 158 13.94 -6.65 3.88
C PRO A 158 13.15 -7.73 3.13
N SER A 159 11.87 -7.96 3.47
CA SER A 159 11.10 -9.07 2.93
C SER A 159 10.32 -8.70 1.65
N TRP A 160 9.49 -7.67 1.72
CA TRP A 160 8.57 -7.30 0.66
C TRP A 160 9.14 -6.17 -0.21
N VAL A 161 9.65 -5.10 0.38
CA VAL A 161 10.15 -3.92 -0.37
C VAL A 161 11.40 -4.27 -1.16
N ALA A 162 12.39 -4.91 -0.54
CA ALA A 162 13.63 -5.27 -1.21
C ALA A 162 13.38 -6.25 -2.37
N ARG A 163 12.65 -7.33 -2.11
CA ARG A 163 12.29 -8.35 -3.12
C ARG A 163 11.53 -7.76 -4.30
N ASN A 164 10.49 -6.96 -4.05
CA ASN A 164 9.71 -6.36 -5.13
C ASN A 164 10.47 -5.23 -5.85
N SER A 165 11.38 -4.53 -5.18
CA SER A 165 12.29 -3.58 -5.82
C SER A 165 13.24 -4.30 -6.77
N ASP A 166 13.84 -5.42 -6.35
CA ASP A 166 14.74 -6.22 -7.18
C ASP A 166 13.99 -6.77 -8.41
N ASN A 167 12.80 -7.35 -8.22
CA ASN A 167 11.93 -7.81 -9.31
C ASN A 167 11.55 -6.67 -10.28
N TYR A 168 11.20 -5.49 -9.75
CA TYR A 168 10.85 -4.34 -10.56
C TYR A 168 12.06 -3.83 -11.36
N ILE A 169 13.23 -3.74 -10.73
CA ILE A 169 14.48 -3.30 -11.38
C ILE A 169 14.96 -4.33 -12.41
N GLU A 170 14.84 -5.62 -12.15
CA GLU A 170 15.21 -6.66 -13.11
C GLU A 170 14.29 -6.63 -14.33
N LYS A 171 12.97 -6.54 -14.10
CA LYS A 171 11.96 -6.63 -15.15
C LYS A 171 11.84 -5.35 -15.99
N TYR A 172 11.87 -4.19 -15.34
CA TYR A 172 11.62 -2.89 -15.96
C TYR A 172 12.84 -1.97 -15.96
N GLY A 173 13.85 -2.30 -15.16
CA GLY A 173 15.03 -1.46 -15.01
C GLY A 173 16.02 -1.58 -16.14
N LEU A 174 16.80 -0.50 -16.25
CA LEU A 174 17.88 -0.36 -17.21
C LEU A 174 19.09 -1.17 -16.72
N THR A 175 19.43 -2.26 -17.41
CA THR A 175 20.77 -2.87 -17.31
C THR A 175 21.81 -1.80 -17.66
N SER A 176 22.87 -1.73 -16.86
CA SER A 176 23.83 -0.63 -16.66
C SER A 176 24.59 -0.07 -17.88
N ALA A 177 24.21 -0.36 -19.11
CA ALA A 177 24.96 0.10 -20.28
C ALA A 177 24.45 1.41 -20.90
N LYS A 178 23.16 1.73 -20.90
CA LYS A 178 22.65 2.97 -21.52
C LYS A 178 21.38 3.42 -20.81
N ILE A 179 21.40 4.65 -20.30
CA ILE A 179 20.15 5.41 -20.10
C ILE A 179 19.52 5.46 -21.48
N HIS A 180 18.50 4.64 -21.72
CA HIS A 180 17.74 4.78 -22.93
C HIS A 180 16.90 6.03 -22.78
N PRO A 181 17.00 6.97 -23.73
CA PRO A 181 16.58 8.34 -23.47
C PRO A 181 15.05 8.51 -23.34
N LEU A 182 14.27 7.43 -23.47
CA LEU A 182 12.82 7.40 -23.27
C LEU A 182 12.43 6.24 -22.35
N PHE A 183 12.50 6.50 -21.04
CA PHE A 183 11.85 5.71 -19.99
C PHE A 183 10.65 6.50 -19.48
N GLY A 184 9.45 6.24 -20.00
CA GLY A 184 8.30 7.13 -19.83
C GLY A 184 7.05 6.46 -19.30
N ARG A 185 6.56 6.85 -18.11
CA ARG A 185 5.34 6.33 -17.51
C ARG A 185 4.17 7.27 -17.70
N PHE A 186 3.10 6.75 -18.29
CA PHE A 186 1.82 7.41 -18.42
C PHE A 186 0.72 6.50 -17.87
N ARG A 187 0.13 6.87 -16.74
CA ARG A 187 -0.79 5.99 -15.98
C ARG A 187 -0.15 4.62 -15.74
N SER A 188 -0.68 3.56 -16.35
CA SER A 188 -0.19 2.20 -16.30
C SER A 188 0.85 1.89 -17.37
N ILE A 189 1.16 2.75 -18.32
CA ILE A 189 2.07 2.41 -19.42
C ILE A 189 3.50 2.82 -19.06
N ILE A 190 4.51 1.98 -19.27
CA ILE A 190 5.94 2.33 -19.28
C ILE A 190 6.49 2.16 -20.70
N LEU A 191 7.08 3.21 -21.26
CA LEU A 191 7.83 3.16 -22.50
C LEU A 191 9.31 2.95 -22.18
N ASN A 192 9.99 2.04 -22.87
CA ASN A 192 11.41 1.75 -22.73
C ASN A 192 12.04 1.61 -24.12
N LYS A 193 12.87 2.57 -24.52
CA LYS A 193 13.65 2.46 -25.77
C LYS A 193 14.75 1.40 -25.59
N ASN A 194 15.04 0.57 -26.59
CA ASN A 194 16.19 -0.33 -26.62
C ASN A 194 17.00 -0.10 -27.93
N SER A 195 18.02 -0.92 -28.22
CA SER A 195 18.79 -0.82 -29.47
C SER A 195 17.98 -1.15 -30.73
N ASN A 196 16.82 -1.79 -30.58
CA ASN A 196 16.01 -2.37 -31.66
C ASN A 196 14.64 -1.68 -31.83
N GLY A 197 14.36 -0.61 -31.08
CA GLY A 197 13.08 0.10 -31.11
C GLY A 197 12.57 0.47 -29.72
N PHE A 198 11.26 0.54 -29.55
CA PHE A 198 10.60 0.78 -28.28
C PHE A 198 9.95 -0.49 -27.75
N ARG A 199 10.03 -0.69 -26.44
CA ARG A 199 9.22 -1.63 -25.67
C ARG A 199 8.21 -0.85 -24.87
N VAL A 200 6.98 -1.34 -24.85
CA VAL A 200 5.92 -0.79 -24.03
C VAL A 200 5.57 -1.83 -22.98
N PHE A 201 5.43 -1.42 -21.73
CA PHE A 201 4.92 -2.28 -20.67
C PHE A 201 3.61 -1.70 -20.20
N HIS A 202 2.59 -2.54 -20.12
CA HIS A 202 1.35 -2.17 -19.47
C HIS A 202 1.34 -2.73 -18.05
N LEU A 203 1.36 -1.83 -17.07
CA LEU A 203 1.30 -2.11 -15.65
C LEU A 203 -0.13 -2.38 -15.16
N SER A 204 -1.18 -2.18 -15.96
CA SER A 204 -2.54 -2.18 -15.42
C SER A 204 -2.89 -3.51 -14.76
N ALA A 205 -3.39 -3.44 -13.53
CA ALA A 205 -3.85 -4.59 -12.75
C ALA A 205 -2.82 -5.74 -12.72
N GLY A 206 -1.55 -5.43 -12.39
CA GLY A 206 -0.49 -6.41 -12.26
C GLY A 206 0.51 -6.10 -11.14
N PRO A 207 1.41 -7.05 -10.80
CA PRO A 207 2.29 -6.96 -9.63
C PRO A 207 3.13 -5.68 -9.55
N ALA A 208 3.53 -5.13 -10.70
CA ALA A 208 4.33 -3.90 -10.75
C ALA A 208 3.51 -2.64 -10.41
N TRP A 209 2.25 -2.56 -10.83
CA TRP A 209 1.37 -1.47 -10.42
C TRP A 209 1.08 -1.55 -8.93
N ASN A 210 0.81 -2.76 -8.45
CA ASN A 210 0.58 -3.04 -7.03
C ASN A 210 1.78 -2.60 -6.19
N PHE A 211 2.98 -2.96 -6.64
CA PHE A 211 4.23 -2.55 -6.03
C PHE A 211 4.39 -1.03 -5.95
N ILE A 212 4.32 -0.31 -7.08
CA ILE A 212 4.45 1.16 -7.11
C ILE A 212 3.40 1.82 -6.23
N SER A 213 2.18 1.28 -6.25
CA SER A 213 1.07 1.80 -5.48
C SER A 213 1.37 1.68 -3.98
N ALA A 214 1.83 0.54 -3.49
CA ALA A 214 2.21 0.37 -2.08
C ALA A 214 3.45 1.23 -1.71
N MET A 215 4.45 1.31 -2.59
CA MET A 215 5.65 2.14 -2.37
C MET A 215 5.33 3.62 -2.15
N ARG A 216 4.31 4.16 -2.84
CA ARG A 216 3.82 5.53 -2.62
C ARG A 216 3.25 5.76 -1.21
N ARG A 217 2.74 4.72 -0.55
CA ARG A 217 2.25 4.77 0.83
C ARG A 217 3.35 4.55 1.85
N PHE A 218 4.30 3.66 1.55
CA PHE A 218 5.42 3.38 2.43
C PHE A 218 6.42 4.56 2.45
N TYR A 219 6.67 5.16 1.28
CA TYR A 219 7.66 6.22 1.10
C TYR A 219 7.08 7.48 0.43
N PRO A 220 6.02 8.11 0.96
CA PRO A 220 5.32 9.22 0.30
C PRO A 220 6.23 10.42 -0.01
N GLU A 221 7.23 10.68 0.85
CA GLU A 221 8.19 11.79 0.67
C GLU A 221 9.20 11.54 -0.47
N ILE A 222 9.50 10.27 -0.76
CA ILE A 222 10.49 9.85 -1.77
C ILE A 222 9.79 9.52 -3.11
N MET A 223 8.56 9.00 -3.01
CA MET A 223 7.73 8.53 -4.13
C MET A 223 6.63 9.54 -4.50
N GLN A 224 6.91 10.85 -4.39
CA GLN A 224 5.93 11.91 -4.63
C GLN A 224 5.23 11.76 -5.99
N ASP A 225 3.92 12.07 -6.01
CA ASP A 225 3.17 12.12 -7.26
C ASP A 225 3.72 13.27 -8.09
N PHE A 226 4.27 12.94 -9.25
CA PHE A 226 5.02 13.90 -10.04
C PHE A 226 4.14 14.92 -10.82
N GLY A 227 2.91 15.16 -10.37
CA GLY A 227 1.98 16.15 -10.92
C GLY A 227 1.01 15.58 -11.96
N THR A 228 0.03 16.41 -12.34
CA THR A 228 -0.90 16.13 -13.44
C THR A 228 -0.17 16.28 -14.77
N LEU A 229 -0.25 15.25 -15.60
CA LEU A 229 0.12 15.37 -16.99
C LEU A 229 -0.79 16.38 -17.68
N ASP A 230 -0.23 17.27 -18.50
CA ASP A 230 -1.02 18.14 -19.36
C ASP A 230 -1.53 17.30 -20.55
N PHE A 231 -2.73 16.75 -20.39
CA PHE A 231 -3.39 15.93 -21.40
C PHE A 231 -3.70 16.73 -22.66
N ASP A 232 -4.01 18.02 -22.51
CA ASP A 232 -4.28 18.91 -23.64
C ASP A 232 -3.03 19.10 -24.50
N GLU A 233 -1.84 19.22 -23.89
CA GLU A 233 -0.58 19.24 -24.63
C GLU A 233 -0.33 17.91 -25.35
N LEU A 234 -0.57 16.77 -24.71
CA LEU A 234 -0.28 15.45 -25.27
C LEU A 234 -1.23 15.09 -26.43
N GLU A 235 -2.49 15.51 -26.37
CA GLU A 235 -3.50 15.34 -27.43
C GLU A 235 -3.23 16.30 -28.60
N LYS A 236 -3.03 17.60 -28.33
CA LYS A 236 -2.63 18.58 -29.36
C LYS A 236 -1.32 18.15 -30.04
N PHE A 237 -0.44 17.50 -29.28
CA PHE A 237 0.82 16.98 -29.76
C PHE A 237 0.64 15.81 -30.74
N ALA A 238 -0.12 14.77 -30.38
CA ALA A 238 -0.40 13.63 -31.27
C ALA A 238 -1.00 14.08 -32.61
N ILE A 239 -1.90 15.08 -32.57
CA ILE A 239 -2.51 15.70 -33.74
C ILE A 239 -1.48 16.52 -34.56
N SER A 240 -0.55 17.23 -33.91
CA SER A 240 0.47 18.05 -34.60
C SER A 240 1.58 17.23 -35.24
N ALA A 241 1.97 16.09 -34.63
CA ALA A 241 2.98 15.19 -35.15
C ALA A 241 2.49 14.49 -36.44
N GLY A 242 1.25 14.00 -36.44
CA GLY A 242 0.63 13.45 -37.65
C GLY A 242 0.55 14.46 -38.80
N LYS A 243 0.34 15.75 -38.51
CA LYS A 243 0.33 16.82 -39.52
C LYS A 243 1.71 17.16 -40.11
N ARG A 244 2.82 16.98 -39.38
CA ARG A 244 4.18 17.34 -39.85
C ARG A 244 4.79 16.34 -40.82
N VAL A 245 4.35 15.09 -40.76
CA VAL A 245 4.82 14.02 -41.67
C VAL A 245 4.04 14.05 -43.00
N GLY A 246 3.04 14.95 -43.13
CA GLY A 246 2.31 15.16 -44.37
C GLY A 246 1.40 14.00 -44.75
N ASP A 247 1.12 13.11 -43.79
CA ASP A 247 0.38 11.89 -44.04
C ASP A 247 -0.64 11.64 -42.92
N ASP A 248 -1.93 11.74 -43.25
CA ASP A 248 -3.03 11.34 -42.35
C ASP A 248 -2.97 9.83 -42.02
N SER A 249 -2.07 9.08 -42.66
CA SER A 249 -1.69 7.72 -42.32
C SER A 249 -0.84 7.61 -41.04
N PHE A 250 -0.16 8.65 -40.54
CA PHE A 250 0.67 8.55 -39.32
C PHE A 250 -0.15 8.17 -38.07
N ILE A 251 -1.45 8.47 -38.08
CA ILE A 251 -2.42 8.02 -37.07
C ILE A 251 -2.78 6.53 -37.26
N ARG A 252 -2.66 6.00 -38.49
CA ARG A 252 -2.96 4.60 -38.88
C ARG A 252 -1.72 3.69 -38.96
N GLU A 253 -0.52 4.25 -39.06
CA GLU A 253 0.75 3.57 -39.37
C GLU A 253 1.76 3.69 -38.20
N ILE A 254 1.28 3.97 -36.98
CA ILE A 254 1.90 3.31 -35.84
C ILE A 254 1.57 1.84 -36.07
N ASP A 255 2.48 1.12 -36.71
CA ASP A 255 2.35 -0.33 -36.88
C ASP A 255 2.53 -0.92 -35.49
N ILE A 256 1.46 -0.88 -34.70
CA ILE A 256 1.39 -1.46 -33.37
C ILE A 256 1.36 -2.98 -33.61
N GLY A 257 2.52 -3.55 -33.90
CA GLY A 257 2.73 -4.98 -33.83
C GLY A 257 2.58 -5.38 -32.38
N ILE A 258 1.35 -5.69 -31.96
CA ILE A 258 1.06 -6.19 -30.62
C ILE A 258 1.53 -7.64 -30.59
N ASN A 259 2.77 -7.85 -30.15
CA ASN A 259 3.18 -9.18 -29.74
C ASN A 259 2.71 -9.36 -28.30
N SER A 260 1.78 -10.29 -28.11
CA SER A 260 1.44 -10.85 -26.81
C SER A 260 2.70 -11.48 -26.22
N LEU A 261 3.29 -10.85 -25.22
CA LEU A 261 4.27 -11.49 -24.34
C LEU A 261 3.51 -12.13 -23.16
N GLU A 262 4.10 -13.12 -22.50
CA GLU A 262 3.46 -13.79 -21.36
C GLU A 262 2.95 -12.78 -20.30
N GLY A 263 1.66 -12.90 -19.92
CA GLY A 263 0.96 -11.99 -19.00
C GLY A 263 0.28 -10.78 -19.68
N ASN A 264 -0.04 -9.73 -18.91
CA ASN A 264 -0.64 -8.47 -19.40
C ASN A 264 0.37 -7.54 -20.11
N THR A 265 1.41 -8.10 -20.74
CA THR A 265 2.52 -7.33 -21.32
C THR A 265 2.41 -7.32 -22.84
N PHE A 266 2.41 -6.13 -23.45
CA PHE A 266 2.33 -5.97 -24.91
C PHE A 266 3.59 -5.26 -25.41
N GLU A 267 4.39 -5.92 -26.24
CA GLU A 267 5.45 -5.21 -26.97
C GLU A 267 4.78 -4.41 -28.09
N ILE A 268 5.02 -3.11 -28.14
CA ILE A 268 4.63 -2.24 -29.25
C ILE A 268 5.91 -1.66 -29.83
N LEU A 269 6.28 -2.13 -31.02
CA LEU A 269 7.37 -1.56 -31.81
C LEU A 269 6.91 -0.22 -32.40
N ILE A 270 7.23 0.88 -31.73
CA ILE A 270 7.02 2.21 -32.29
C ILE A 270 8.32 2.60 -32.99
N SER A 271 8.36 2.58 -34.32
CA SER A 271 9.59 2.81 -35.09
C SER A 271 10.19 4.21 -34.87
N ASP A 272 9.37 5.25 -34.67
CA ASP A 272 9.86 6.64 -34.57
C ASP A 272 9.00 7.54 -33.67
N ILE A 273 9.13 7.44 -32.34
CA ILE A 273 8.72 8.57 -31.47
C ILE A 273 9.87 9.58 -31.44
N PRO A 274 9.67 10.85 -31.87
CA PRO A 274 10.74 11.83 -31.80
C PRO A 274 11.15 12.11 -30.35
N MET A 275 12.45 12.14 -30.10
CA MET A 275 13.04 12.28 -28.76
C MET A 275 12.71 13.61 -28.08
N ASP A 276 12.75 14.69 -28.85
CA ASP A 276 12.53 16.08 -28.42
C ASP A 276 11.10 16.34 -27.91
N ILE A 277 10.18 15.43 -28.22
CA ILE A 277 8.76 15.50 -27.90
C ILE A 277 8.49 14.91 -26.53
N LEU A 278 9.00 13.71 -26.27
CA LEU A 278 8.82 13.05 -24.98
C LEU A 278 9.62 13.74 -23.87
N GLU A 279 10.69 14.46 -24.21
CA GLU A 279 11.38 15.38 -23.29
C GLU A 279 10.47 16.53 -22.84
N LYS A 280 9.57 17.03 -23.70
CA LYS A 280 8.64 18.12 -23.38
C LYS A 280 7.51 17.69 -22.45
N THR A 281 7.03 16.45 -22.57
CA THR A 281 5.90 15.93 -21.76
C THR A 281 6.27 15.63 -20.31
N LYS A 282 7.56 15.74 -19.92
CA LYS A 282 8.11 15.40 -18.58
C LYS A 282 7.92 13.94 -18.15
N ILE A 283 7.19 13.13 -18.91
CA ILE A 283 6.94 11.70 -18.69
C ILE A 283 8.25 10.95 -18.45
N THR A 284 9.31 11.27 -19.21
CA THR A 284 10.61 10.61 -19.08
C THR A 284 11.27 10.90 -17.74
N LYS A 285 11.30 12.18 -17.37
CA LYS A 285 11.83 12.66 -16.09
C LYS A 285 11.10 12.04 -14.89
N PHE A 286 9.78 11.87 -14.99
CA PHE A 286 8.98 11.27 -13.91
C PHE A 286 9.35 9.82 -13.67
N THR A 287 9.46 9.03 -14.72
CA THR A 287 9.83 7.61 -14.58
C THR A 287 11.28 7.43 -14.17
N GLU A 288 12.18 8.26 -14.69
CA GLU A 288 13.56 8.28 -14.22
C GLU A 288 13.65 8.56 -12.72
N ASN A 289 12.87 9.53 -12.22
CA ASN A 289 12.85 9.85 -10.80
C ASN A 289 12.25 8.71 -9.98
N GLU A 290 11.12 8.11 -10.41
CA GLU A 290 10.53 6.94 -9.75
C GLU A 290 11.55 5.80 -9.64
N PHE A 291 12.27 5.50 -10.72
CA PHE A 291 13.29 4.46 -10.74
C PHE A 291 14.51 4.79 -9.86
N LYS A 292 14.97 6.05 -9.89
CA LYS A 292 16.04 6.53 -8.99
C LYS A 292 15.62 6.41 -7.53
N SER A 293 14.37 6.76 -7.20
CA SER A 293 13.79 6.61 -5.87
C SER A 293 13.77 5.15 -5.42
N ILE A 294 13.28 4.22 -6.25
CA ILE A 294 13.26 2.78 -5.93
C ILE A 294 14.67 2.24 -5.71
N LYS A 295 15.63 2.58 -6.58
CA LYS A 295 17.04 2.20 -6.42
C LYS A 295 17.66 2.75 -5.13
N ALA A 296 17.36 4.00 -4.79
CA ALA A 296 17.86 4.63 -3.57
C ALA A 296 17.31 3.93 -2.32
N ILE A 297 16.00 3.66 -2.28
CA ILE A 297 15.36 2.90 -1.20
C ILE A 297 15.98 1.52 -1.06
N ARG A 298 16.09 0.76 -2.16
CA ARG A 298 16.65 -0.59 -2.16
C ARG A 298 18.10 -0.63 -1.67
N SER A 299 18.92 0.33 -2.10
CA SER A 299 20.31 0.46 -1.65
C SER A 299 20.41 0.82 -0.17
N GLY A 300 19.52 1.70 0.32
CA GLY A 300 19.41 2.06 1.74
C GLY A 300 19.16 0.84 2.62
N ILE A 301 18.15 0.02 2.27
CA ILE A 301 17.82 -1.21 2.99
C ILE A 301 19.03 -2.16 3.08
N GLY A 302 19.78 -2.33 1.98
CA GLY A 302 20.97 -3.18 1.97
C GLY A 302 22.08 -2.69 2.92
N LYS A 303 22.33 -1.37 2.94
CA LYS A 303 23.31 -0.77 3.86
C LYS A 303 22.90 -0.93 5.33
N ASP A 304 21.62 -0.77 5.64
CA ASP A 304 21.11 -0.92 7.00
C ASP A 304 21.21 -2.37 7.48
N GLN A 305 20.93 -3.34 6.61
CA GLN A 305 21.14 -4.77 6.91
C GLN A 305 22.61 -5.09 7.16
N GLU A 306 23.52 -4.59 6.33
CA GLU A 306 24.96 -4.77 6.49
C GLU A 306 25.45 -4.16 7.81
N MET A 307 24.99 -2.95 8.15
CA MET A 307 25.32 -2.29 9.42
C MET A 307 24.84 -3.10 10.63
N LYS A 308 23.59 -3.59 10.61
CA LYS A 308 23.03 -4.44 11.69
C LYS A 308 23.81 -5.76 11.83
N SER A 309 24.16 -6.40 10.71
CA SER A 309 24.95 -7.62 10.70
C SER A 309 26.35 -7.39 11.28
N ASN A 310 27.01 -6.31 10.88
CA ASN A 310 28.32 -5.93 11.41
C ASN A 310 28.28 -5.67 12.92
N PHE A 311 27.24 -4.97 13.41
CA PHE A 311 27.02 -4.76 14.84
C PHE A 311 26.85 -6.08 15.59
N LEU A 312 25.95 -6.97 15.15
CA LEU A 312 25.73 -8.27 15.79
C LEU A 312 27.01 -9.13 15.78
N ASN A 313 27.72 -9.17 14.65
CA ASN A 313 28.99 -9.88 14.56
C ASN A 313 30.04 -9.31 15.51
N SER A 314 30.02 -8.01 15.80
CA SER A 314 30.94 -7.40 16.77
C SER A 314 30.65 -7.83 18.21
N LEU A 315 29.38 -8.05 18.57
CA LEU A 315 28.98 -8.50 19.91
C LEU A 315 29.50 -9.90 20.26
N PHE A 316 29.67 -10.76 19.26
CA PHE A 316 30.10 -12.15 19.45
C PHE A 316 31.55 -12.40 19.02
N LYS A 317 32.31 -11.35 18.68
CA LYS A 317 33.74 -11.42 18.35
C LYS A 317 34.67 -11.23 19.56
N GLU A 318 34.12 -10.90 20.73
CA GLU A 318 34.84 -10.95 22.01
C GLU A 318 34.41 -12.17 22.82
N SER A 319 34.96 -13.34 22.47
CA SER A 319 35.07 -14.52 23.32
C SER A 319 36.21 -15.41 22.85
#